data_AF-A0A936LIQ8-F1
#
_entry.id   AF-A0A936LIQ8-F1
#
_cell.length_a   1.000
_cell.length_b   1.000
_cell.length_c   1.000
_cell.angle_alpha   90.00
_cell.angle_beta   90.00
_cell.angle_gamma   90.00
#
_symmetry.space_group_name_H-M   'P 1'
#
loop_
_entity.id
_entity.type
_entity.pdbx_description
1 polymer ?
#
loop_
_entity_poly.entity_id
_entity_poly.type
_entity_poly.pdbx_seq_one_letter_code
_entity_poly.pdbx_strand_id
1 'polypeptide(L)' 'MTLEKARQLLGTQVSFGGGYNRNGARLIIADVIREHGQAAADQLIREMRLDELFGFRPGEAP' A
#
# COMPACT_ATOMS: atom_id res chain seq x y z
N MET A 1 7.00 -1.65 -9.94
CA MET A 1 8.12 -1.47 -8.98
C MET A 1 8.50 -2.79 -8.28
N THR A 2 9.68 -2.90 -7.64
CA THR A 2 9.98 -4.04 -6.75
C THR A 2 9.20 -3.95 -5.43
N LEU A 3 8.93 -5.09 -4.77
CA LEU A 3 8.26 -5.11 -3.46
C LEU A 3 9.03 -4.34 -2.37
N GLU A 4 10.37 -4.40 -2.41
CA GLU A 4 11.21 -3.61 -1.51
C GLU A 4 11.01 -2.10 -1.72
N LYS A 5 10.97 -1.65 -2.99
CA LYS A 5 10.71 -0.25 -3.31
C LYS A 5 9.30 0.16 -2.89
N ALA A 6 8.30 -0.72 -3.04
CA ALA A 6 6.94 -0.48 -2.56
C ALA A 6 6.90 -0.23 -1.05
N ARG A 7 7.59 -1.06 -0.26
CA ARG A 7 7.70 -0.88 1.20
C ARG A 7 8.32 0.46 1.57
N GLN A 8 9.40 0.85 0.89
CA GLN A 8 10.03 2.16 1.15
C GLN A 8 9.07 3.32 0.86
N LEU A 9 8.39 3.30 -0.30
CA LEU A 9 7.47 4.36 -0.69
C LEU A 9 6.24 4.43 0.22
N LEU A 10 5.65 3.28 0.58
CA LEU A 10 4.56 3.18 1.53
C LEU A 10 4.98 3.65 2.93
N GLY A 11 6.20 3.33 3.35
CA GLY A 11 6.75 3.78 4.63
C GLY A 11 6.80 5.29 4.71
N THR A 12 7.22 5.95 3.64
CA THR A 12 7.13 7.40 3.49
C THR A 12 5.68 7.89 3.59
N GLN A 13 4.73 7.26 2.89
CA GLN A 13 3.32 7.67 2.94
C GLN A 13 2.74 7.60 4.37
N VAL A 14 3.06 6.53 5.11
CA VAL A 14 2.63 6.28 6.48
C VAL A 14 3.27 7.24 7.49
N SER A 15 4.53 7.63 7.26
CA SER A 15 5.30 8.46 8.20
C SER A 15 4.80 9.92 8.27
N PHE A 16 4.17 10.41 7.20
CA PHE A 16 3.51 11.70 7.20
C PHE A 16 2.12 11.56 7.85
N GLY A 17 2.04 11.82 9.16
CA GLY A 17 0.78 11.78 9.90
C GLY A 17 -0.29 12.69 9.28
N GLY A 18 -1.50 12.15 9.09
CA GLY A 18 -2.69 12.93 8.71
C GLY A 18 -3.52 12.44 7.53
N GLY A 19 -3.30 11.24 6.98
CA GLY A 19 -4.19 10.66 5.95
C GLY A 19 -4.12 11.32 4.56
N TYR A 20 -3.46 12.47 4.42
CA TYR A 20 -3.25 13.20 3.15
C TYR A 20 -2.52 12.37 2.08
N ASN A 21 -1.86 11.29 2.47
CA ASN A 21 -1.08 10.41 1.59
C ASN A 21 -1.81 9.13 1.15
N ARG A 22 -3.12 9.02 1.42
CA ARG A 22 -3.93 7.88 0.97
C ARG A 22 -3.86 7.68 -0.54
N ASN A 23 -3.95 8.75 -1.33
CA ASN A 23 -3.91 8.64 -2.79
C ASN A 23 -2.56 8.13 -3.31
N GLY A 24 -1.45 8.57 -2.71
CA GLY A 24 -0.12 8.07 -3.02
C GLY A 24 0.01 6.58 -2.71
N ALA A 25 -0.44 6.18 -1.52
CA ALA A 25 -0.45 4.78 -1.12
C ALA A 25 -1.33 3.90 -2.05
N ARG A 26 -2.49 4.40 -2.49
CA ARG A 26 -3.36 3.70 -3.46
C ARG A 26 -2.64 3.43 -4.78
N LEU A 27 -1.95 4.42 -5.33
CA LEU A 27 -1.21 4.26 -6.60
C LEU A 27 -0.08 3.22 -6.46
N ILE A 28 0.59 3.20 -5.31
CA ILE A 28 1.64 2.22 -5.03
C ILE A 28 1.05 0.81 -4.98
N ILE A 29 -0.05 0.61 -4.25
CA ILE A 29 -0.72 -0.70 -4.16
C ILE A 29 -1.26 -1.14 -5.53
N ALA A 30 -1.84 -0.25 -6.33
CA ALA A 30 -2.31 -0.57 -7.68
C ALA A 30 -1.16 -1.06 -8.58
N ASP A 31 0.02 -0.45 -8.49
CA ASP A 31 1.20 -0.89 -9.25
C ASP A 31 1.77 -2.22 -8.73
N VAL A 32 1.69 -2.49 -7.41
CA VAL A 32 2.00 -3.82 -6.85
C VAL A 32 1.04 -4.88 -7.36
N ILE A 33 -0.27 -4.61 -7.41
CA ILE A 33 -1.26 -5.55 -7.97
C ILE A 33 -0.93 -5.85 -9.43
N ARG A 34 -0.61 -4.81 -10.21
CA ARG A 34 -0.29 -4.94 -11.64
C ARG A 34 0.94 -5.81 -11.90
N GLU A 35 1.98 -5.72 -11.06
CA GLU A 35 3.26 -6.41 -11.29
C GLU A 35 3.44 -7.72 -10.53
N HIS A 36 2.90 -7.81 -9.31
CA HIS A 36 3.13 -8.93 -8.38
C HIS A 36 1.83 -9.63 -7.96
N GLY A 37 0.68 -9.13 -8.41
CA GLY A 37 -0.63 -9.69 -8.13
C GLY A 37 -1.22 -9.26 -6.78
N GLN A 38 -2.51 -9.54 -6.61
CA GLN A 38 -3.30 -9.17 -5.44
C GLN A 38 -2.69 -9.73 -4.13
N ALA A 39 -2.17 -10.95 -4.14
CA ALA A 39 -1.62 -11.59 -2.93
C ALA A 39 -0.44 -10.79 -2.34
N ALA A 40 0.43 -10.25 -3.19
CA ALA A 40 1.56 -9.43 -2.75
C ALA A 40 1.09 -8.06 -2.22
N ALA A 41 0.07 -7.47 -2.85
CA ALA A 41 -0.56 -6.25 -2.35
C ALA A 41 -1.21 -6.47 -0.98
N ASP A 42 -1.97 -7.54 -0.81
CA ASP A 42 -2.62 -7.91 0.45
C ASP A 42 -1.62 -8.17 1.58
N GLN A 43 -0.45 -8.71 1.24
CA GLN A 43 0.65 -8.86 2.20
C GLN A 43 1.16 -7.48 2.65
N LEU A 44 1.40 -6.54 1.73
CA LEU A 44 1.84 -5.18 2.08
C LEU A 44 0.79 -4.40 2.87
N ILE A 45 -0.49 -4.54 2.53
CA ILE A 45 -1.60 -3.92 3.27
C ILE A 45 -1.54 -4.33 4.75
N ARG A 46 -1.33 -5.63 5.03
CA ARG A 46 -1.21 -6.18 6.39
C ARG A 46 0.10 -5.79 7.08
N GLU A 47 1.23 -5.94 6.40
CA GLU A 47 2.56 -5.60 6.95
C GLU A 47 2.65 -4.14 7.40
N MET A 48 1.96 -3.24 6.71
CA MET A 48 2.07 -1.80 6.91
C MET A 48 0.83 -1.16 7.54
N ARG A 49 -0.14 -1.98 7.98
CA ARG A 49 -1.40 -1.53 8.63
C ARG A 49 -2.16 -0.49 7.80
N LEU A 50 -2.17 -0.66 6.46
CA LEU A 50 -2.79 0.30 5.55
C LEU A 50 -4.32 0.24 5.60
N ASP A 51 -4.88 -0.85 6.11
CA ASP A 51 -6.28 -0.99 6.47
C ASP A 51 -6.67 -0.01 7.58
N GLU A 52 -5.86 0.11 8.63
CA GLU A 52 -6.13 1.02 9.74
C GLU A 52 -5.81 2.48 9.38
N LEU A 53 -4.70 2.70 8.67
CA LEU A 53 -4.20 4.04 8.37
C LEU A 53 -4.95 4.69 7.20
N PHE A 54 -5.34 3.90 6.20
CA PHE A 54 -5.89 4.38 4.94
C PHE A 54 -7.17 3.66 4.50
N GLY A 55 -7.62 2.63 5.20
CA GLY A 55 -8.84 1.89 4.84
C GLY A 55 -8.69 0.95 3.65
N PHE A 56 -7.49 0.52 3.29
CA PHE A 56 -7.30 -0.48 2.23
C PHE A 56 -7.55 -1.88 2.76
N ARG A 57 -8.51 -2.61 2.19
CA ARG A 57 -8.86 -3.96 2.64
C ARG A 57 -8.14 -5.02 1.81
N PRO A 58 -7.51 -6.03 2.44
CA PRO A 58 -7.00 -7.19 1.72
C PRO A 58 -8.12 -7.88 0.90
N GLY A 59 -7.80 -8.32 -0.31
CA GLY A 59 -8.74 -8.94 -1.24
C GLY A 59 -9.61 -7.95 -2.03
N GLU A 60 -9.49 -6.64 -1.76
CA GLU A 60 -10.14 -5.58 -2.53
C GLU A 60 -9.08 -4.76 -3.29
N ALA A 61 -9.43 -4.31 -4.50
CA ALA A 61 -8.62 -3.31 -5.18
C ALA A 61 -8.82 -1.94 -4.49
N PRO A 62 -7.75 -1.16 -4.23
CA PRO A 62 -7.78 0.05 -3.41
C PRO A 62 -8.37 1.31 -4.09
#